data_AF-A0A6A6ZKW9-F1
#
_entry.id   AF-A0A6A6ZKW9-F1
#
_cell.length_a   1.000
_cell.length_b   1.000
_cell.length_c   1.000
_cell.angle_alpha   90.00
_cell.angle_beta   90.00
_cell.angle_gamma   90.00
#
_symmetry.space_group_name_H-M   'P 1'
#
loop_
_entity.id
_entity.type
_entity.pdbx_description
1 polymer ?
#
loop_
_entity_poly.entity_id
_entity_poly.type
_entity_poly.pdbx_seq_one_letter_code
_entity_poly.pdbx_strand_id
1 'polypeptide(L)'
;MTALGPNYIGGFVRGLPVMFLDAALLWQRYPLFARGFHRVKPSKPRSDCLPTWCWTGWGGHIRLASWEGASDYVKSSTQLQCFTEGSCTIPLVEWYIRNTKESVPERILHQNEWFRYKCRFFADNERELPSGWTQHDIESSTRSSWTEVDCWKCRPKKTLRSYYTHDSDPCTEFWYPIPTTDTCQAPTPLLSGRYLSCRTQSAWFRRDLGETPPYCISNPCL
;
A
#
# COMPACT_ATOMS: atom_id res chain seq x y z
N MET A 1 -8.19 10.92 -9.21
CA MET A 1 -8.13 10.62 -7.76
C MET A 1 -9.58 10.53 -7.31
N THR A 2 -10.14 9.35 -7.02
CA THR A 2 -9.58 8.36 -6.10
C THR A 2 -9.86 6.94 -6.58
N ALA A 3 -8.81 6.12 -6.65
CA ALA A 3 -8.95 4.67 -6.63
C ALA A 3 -9.68 4.32 -5.32
N LEU A 4 -10.93 3.88 -5.44
CA LEU A 4 -11.79 3.30 -4.41
C LEU A 4 -12.15 4.28 -3.25
N GLY A 5 -13.45 4.42 -3.00
CA GLY A 5 -14.01 5.29 -1.96
C GLY A 5 -13.63 4.92 -0.51
N PRO A 6 -14.33 5.43 0.51
CA PRO A 6 -13.99 5.20 1.93
C PRO A 6 -14.10 3.74 2.41
N ASN A 7 -14.34 2.79 1.52
CA ASN A 7 -14.71 1.41 1.78
C ASN A 7 -13.51 0.48 1.97
N TYR A 8 -12.38 1.00 2.43
CA TYR A 8 -11.24 0.16 2.77
C TYR A 8 -11.46 -0.49 4.13
N ILE A 9 -11.21 -1.80 4.21
CA ILE A 9 -11.17 -2.53 5.49
C ILE A 9 -10.22 -1.81 6.46
N GLY A 10 -10.70 -1.57 7.68
CA GLY A 10 -9.97 -0.86 8.73
C GLY A 10 -10.00 0.67 8.60
N GLY A 11 -10.51 1.21 7.50
CA GLY A 11 -10.65 2.64 7.28
C GLY A 11 -9.32 3.39 7.31
N PHE A 12 -9.29 4.50 8.05
CA PHE A 12 -8.15 5.41 8.10
C PHE A 12 -7.69 5.64 9.54
N VAL A 13 -6.37 5.66 9.73
CA VAL A 13 -5.73 6.07 10.98
C VAL A 13 -4.98 7.36 10.73
N ARG A 14 -5.42 8.47 11.36
CA ARG A 14 -4.89 9.83 11.10
C ARG A 14 -4.74 10.14 9.60
N GLY A 15 -5.71 9.76 8.77
CA GLY A 15 -5.71 10.03 7.33
C GLY A 15 -4.82 9.11 6.48
N LEU A 16 -4.21 8.07 7.06
CA LEU A 16 -3.52 7.00 6.32
C LEU A 16 -4.44 5.79 6.19
N PRO A 17 -4.57 5.17 4.99
CA PRO A 17 -5.37 3.97 4.81
C PRO A 17 -4.78 2.81 5.60
N VAL A 18 -5.55 2.26 6.54
CA VAL A 18 -5.10 1.17 7.42
C VAL A 18 -4.74 -0.07 6.62
N MET A 19 -5.57 -0.40 5.62
CA MET A 19 -5.33 -1.54 4.74
C MET A 19 -3.95 -1.50 4.07
N PHE A 20 -3.38 -0.32 3.82
CA PHE A 20 -2.09 -0.12 3.14
C PHE A 20 -1.04 0.53 4.06
N LEU A 21 -1.17 0.37 5.38
CA LEU A 21 -0.47 1.21 6.35
C LEU A 21 1.06 1.25 6.16
N ASP A 22 1.73 0.13 5.90
CA ASP A 22 3.18 0.10 5.68
C ASP A 22 3.58 0.97 4.50
N ALA A 23 2.95 0.76 3.34
CA ALA A 23 3.22 1.55 2.14
C ALA A 23 2.82 3.01 2.32
N ALA A 24 1.70 3.26 3.01
CA ALA A 24 1.22 4.60 3.27
C ALA A 24 2.22 5.38 4.14
N LEU A 25 2.84 4.74 5.14
CA LEU A 25 3.88 5.32 6.00
C LEU A 25 5.21 5.60 5.30
N LEU A 26 5.44 5.02 4.11
CA LEU A 26 6.62 5.30 3.28
C LEU A 26 6.52 6.64 2.53
N TRP A 27 5.48 7.43 2.74
CA TRP A 27 5.33 8.74 2.10
C TRP A 27 6.60 9.58 2.28
N GLN A 28 7.08 10.20 1.19
CA GLN A 28 8.25 11.06 1.20
C GLN A 28 7.92 12.45 0.65
N ARG A 29 8.71 13.43 1.08
CA ARG A 29 8.75 14.75 0.45
C ARG A 29 9.29 14.63 -0.98
N TYR A 30 8.76 15.44 -1.90
CA TYR A 30 9.33 15.56 -3.24
C TYR A 30 10.73 16.24 -3.21
N PRO A 31 11.79 15.58 -3.73
CA PRO A 31 13.18 15.94 -3.39
C PRO A 31 13.72 17.21 -4.06
N LEU A 32 13.20 17.64 -5.22
CA LEU A 32 13.96 18.57 -6.07
C LEU A 32 13.48 20.02 -6.09
N PHE A 33 12.22 20.34 -5.75
CA PHE A 33 11.70 21.72 -5.92
C PHE A 33 10.77 22.24 -4.81
N ALA A 34 10.51 21.47 -3.76
CA ALA A 34 9.55 21.87 -2.73
C ALA A 34 10.16 22.84 -1.70
N ARG A 35 10.37 24.11 -2.09
CA ARG A 35 10.30 25.20 -1.10
C ARG A 35 8.91 25.14 -0.46
N GLY A 36 8.84 25.21 0.86
CA GLY A 36 7.56 25.19 1.57
C GLY A 36 7.05 23.79 1.97
N PHE A 37 7.90 22.77 2.07
CA PHE A 37 7.52 21.58 2.85
C PHE A 37 7.63 21.89 4.35
N HIS A 38 6.50 21.97 5.04
CA HIS A 38 6.46 22.42 6.44
C HIS A 38 5.35 21.73 7.22
N ARG A 39 5.46 21.73 8.55
CA ARG A 39 4.37 21.26 9.42
C ARG A 39 3.23 22.27 9.36
N VAL A 40 2.02 21.79 9.07
CA VAL A 40 0.83 22.63 9.11
C VAL A 40 0.59 23.03 10.56
N LYS A 41 0.53 24.34 10.82
CA LYS A 41 0.20 24.85 12.14
C LYS A 41 -1.31 24.68 12.37
N PRO A 42 -1.75 24.14 13.51
CA PRO A 42 -3.16 24.09 13.84
C PRO A 42 -3.76 25.50 13.83
N SER A 43 -4.93 25.67 13.22
CA SER A 43 -5.66 26.95 13.25
C SER A 43 -6.21 27.28 14.64
N LYS A 44 -6.31 26.29 15.53
CA LYS A 44 -6.77 26.44 16.91
C LYS A 44 -5.77 25.82 17.89
N PRO A 45 -5.41 26.50 18.99
CA PRO A 45 -4.43 26.02 19.97
C PRO A 45 -4.87 24.76 20.74
N ARG A 46 -6.15 24.36 20.65
CA ARG A 46 -6.72 23.16 21.27
C ARG A 46 -6.96 21.99 20.30
N SER A 47 -6.66 22.13 19.00
CA SER A 47 -6.72 20.99 18.10
C SER A 47 -5.44 20.19 18.27
N ASP A 48 -5.56 18.92 18.62
CA ASP A 48 -4.42 17.99 18.69
C ASP A 48 -3.56 18.14 17.43
N CYS A 49 -2.30 18.53 17.61
CA CYS A 49 -1.34 18.51 16.51
C CYS A 49 -1.34 17.12 15.90
N LEU A 50 -1.52 17.03 14.59
CA LEU A 50 -1.44 15.75 13.88
C LEU A 50 -0.06 15.11 14.16
N PRO A 51 0.04 13.78 14.25
CA PRO A 51 1.33 13.13 14.47
C PRO A 51 2.34 13.43 13.36
N THR A 52 3.63 13.24 13.63
CA THR A 52 4.70 13.47 12.64
C THR A 52 4.65 12.47 11.48
N TRP A 53 4.18 11.25 11.75
CA TRP A 53 4.01 10.17 10.78
C TRP A 53 2.78 10.32 9.88
N CYS A 54 1.88 11.25 10.22
CA CYS A 54 0.68 11.54 9.44
C CYS A 54 0.99 12.55 8.32
N TRP A 55 0.77 12.15 7.06
CA TRP A 55 1.07 12.98 5.89
C TRP A 55 0.26 14.28 5.84
N THR A 56 -1.00 14.26 6.28
CA THR A 56 -1.87 15.46 6.31
C THR A 56 -1.43 16.49 7.35
N GLY A 57 -0.49 16.15 8.23
CA GLY A 57 0.19 17.10 9.13
C GLY A 57 1.24 17.97 8.43
N TRP A 58 1.46 17.79 7.14
CA TRP A 58 2.49 18.47 6.36
C TRP A 58 1.86 19.22 5.17
N GLY A 59 2.30 20.45 4.94
CA GLY A 59 2.00 21.23 3.75
C GLY A 59 3.14 21.10 2.74
N GLY A 60 2.82 20.99 1.45
CA GLY A 60 3.76 20.87 0.34
C GLY A 60 3.49 19.65 -0.55
N HIS A 61 4.37 19.42 -1.54
CA HIS A 61 4.22 18.30 -2.48
C HIS A 61 4.76 16.99 -1.90
N ILE A 62 3.88 15.99 -1.85
CA ILE A 62 4.22 14.60 -1.49
C ILE A 62 4.56 13.84 -2.77
N ARG A 63 5.59 12.99 -2.69
CA ARG A 63 5.93 12.08 -3.77
C ARG A 63 4.95 10.90 -3.77
N LEU A 64 4.00 10.90 -4.72
CA LEU A 64 3.05 9.79 -4.89
C LEU A 64 3.74 8.48 -5.26
N ALA A 65 4.89 8.57 -5.96
CA ALA A 65 5.76 7.44 -6.27
C ALA A 65 6.29 6.69 -5.02
N SER A 66 6.11 7.23 -3.81
CA SER A 66 6.43 6.49 -2.58
C SER A 66 5.45 5.36 -2.26
N TRP A 67 4.28 5.33 -2.91
CA TRP A 67 3.24 4.32 -2.69
C TRP A 67 3.23 3.20 -3.74
N GLU A 68 4.13 3.25 -4.72
CA GLU A 68 4.23 2.30 -5.84
C GLU A 68 4.35 0.85 -5.37
N GLY A 69 5.08 0.64 -4.27
CA GLY A 69 5.28 -0.69 -3.70
C GLY A 69 4.00 -1.42 -3.25
N ALA A 70 2.87 -0.72 -3.20
CA ALA A 70 1.56 -1.31 -2.91
C ALA A 70 0.53 -1.09 -4.01
N SER A 71 0.91 -0.65 -5.23
CA SER A 71 0.00 -0.47 -6.36
C SER A 71 0.03 -1.60 -7.39
N ASP A 72 0.67 -2.73 -7.07
CA ASP A 72 0.82 -3.88 -7.97
C ASP A 72 -0.49 -4.63 -8.28
N TYR A 73 -1.59 -4.24 -7.61
CA TYR A 73 -2.94 -4.68 -7.94
C TYR A 73 -3.50 -3.99 -9.20
N VAL A 74 -2.95 -2.83 -9.60
CA VAL A 74 -3.43 -2.09 -10.78
C VAL A 74 -2.76 -2.63 -12.03
N LYS A 75 -3.58 -3.04 -13.01
CA LYS A 75 -3.13 -3.44 -14.35
C LYS A 75 -3.03 -2.23 -15.27
N SER A 76 -4.12 -1.49 -15.40
CA SER A 76 -4.18 -0.29 -16.22
C SER A 76 -5.25 0.64 -15.68
N SER A 77 -5.09 1.95 -15.85
CA SER A 77 -6.09 2.93 -15.48
C SER A 77 -5.98 4.14 -16.38
N THR A 78 -7.12 4.68 -16.76
CA THR A 78 -7.17 5.98 -17.45
C THR A 78 -7.07 7.16 -16.48
N GLN A 79 -7.21 6.91 -15.17
CA GLN A 79 -7.26 7.94 -14.13
C GLN A 79 -6.07 7.91 -13.17
N LEU A 80 -5.40 6.77 -13.05
CA LEU A 80 -4.26 6.57 -12.17
C LEU A 80 -3.01 6.42 -13.02
N GLN A 81 -1.94 7.08 -12.59
CA GLN A 81 -0.62 6.76 -13.11
C GLN A 81 -0.25 5.38 -12.56
N CYS A 82 -0.34 4.35 -13.42
CA CYS A 82 0.11 3.01 -13.08
C CYS A 82 1.62 3.02 -13.00
N PHE A 83 2.16 2.71 -11.83
CA PHE A 83 3.60 2.60 -11.64
C PHE A 83 3.98 1.14 -11.76
N THR A 84 4.68 0.81 -12.85
CA THR A 84 5.04 -0.56 -13.21
C THR A 84 6.48 -0.92 -12.84
N GLU A 85 7.18 -0.11 -12.04
CA GLU A 85 8.62 -0.27 -11.82
C GLU A 85 8.95 -0.90 -10.47
N GLY A 86 9.15 -2.22 -10.49
CA GLY A 86 10.16 -2.99 -9.72
C GLY A 86 10.18 -2.93 -8.19
N SER A 87 9.33 -2.13 -7.55
CA SER A 87 9.27 -1.98 -6.09
C SER A 87 8.05 -2.71 -5.52
N CYS A 88 8.24 -3.34 -4.37
CA CYS A 88 7.19 -4.06 -3.66
C CYS A 88 7.36 -3.81 -2.16
N THR A 89 6.28 -3.43 -1.49
CA THR A 89 6.23 -3.31 -0.04
C THR A 89 5.83 -4.65 0.55
N ILE A 90 6.73 -5.23 1.34
CA ILE A 90 6.45 -6.44 2.11
C ILE A 90 6.17 -6.00 3.55
N PRO A 91 4.96 -6.25 4.09
CA PRO A 91 4.68 -5.93 5.48
C PRO A 91 5.51 -6.79 6.43
N LEU A 92 6.34 -6.14 7.25
CA LEU A 92 7.24 -6.83 8.20
C LEU A 92 6.89 -6.54 9.65
N VAL A 93 6.08 -5.52 9.90
CA VAL A 93 5.88 -4.97 11.24
C VAL A 93 4.40 -4.99 11.62
N GLU A 94 4.15 -5.17 12.90
CA GLU A 94 2.84 -4.95 13.51
C GLU A 94 2.83 -3.59 14.18
N TRP A 95 1.94 -2.71 13.73
CA TRP A 95 1.75 -1.35 14.23
C TRP A 95 0.74 -1.27 15.36
N TYR A 96 1.04 -0.35 16.28
CA TYR A 96 0.26 -0.01 17.44
C TYR A 96 0.19 1.51 17.61
N ILE A 97 -0.96 2.01 18.02
CA ILE A 97 -1.16 3.41 18.41
C ILE A 97 -1.06 3.57 19.93
N ARG A 98 -0.61 4.75 20.35
CA ARG A 98 -0.55 5.15 21.76
C ARG A 98 -0.96 6.62 21.92
N ASN A 99 -1.65 6.95 23.01
CA ASN A 99 -2.06 8.32 23.32
C ASN A 99 -0.92 9.13 23.95
N THR A 100 -0.11 8.49 24.80
CA THR A 100 1.13 9.02 25.36
C THR A 100 2.28 8.06 25.08
N LYS A 101 3.52 8.43 25.41
CA LYS A 101 4.66 7.51 25.20
C LYS A 101 4.55 6.27 26.11
N GLU A 102 3.99 6.45 27.29
CA GLU A 102 3.89 5.45 28.35
C GLU A 102 2.56 4.67 28.32
N SER A 103 1.54 5.16 27.59
CA SER A 103 0.25 4.48 27.52
C SER A 103 0.38 3.09 26.86
N VAL A 104 -0.47 2.17 27.29
CA VAL A 104 -0.59 0.81 26.73
C VAL A 104 -0.78 0.89 25.22
N PRO A 105 -0.02 0.12 24.42
CA PRO A 105 -0.17 0.09 22.97
C PRO A 105 -1.47 -0.60 22.56
N GLU A 106 -2.26 0.07 21.72
CA GLU A 106 -3.45 -0.49 21.08
C GLU A 106 -3.09 -0.94 19.66
N ARG A 107 -3.40 -2.19 19.31
CA ARG A 107 -3.07 -2.73 18.00
C ARG A 107 -3.96 -2.11 16.93
N ILE A 108 -3.36 -1.67 15.82
CA ILE A 108 -4.12 -1.25 14.64
C ILE A 108 -4.64 -2.52 13.95
N LEU A 109 -5.96 -2.72 13.96
CA LEU A 109 -6.60 -3.85 13.29
C LEU A 109 -6.60 -3.64 11.78
N HIS A 110 -6.59 -4.73 11.00
CA HIS A 110 -6.64 -4.71 9.54
C HIS A 110 -5.48 -3.98 8.83
N GLN A 111 -4.39 -3.71 9.54
CA GLN A 111 -3.18 -3.19 8.94
C GLN A 111 -2.65 -4.14 7.86
N ASN A 112 -2.31 -3.60 6.69
CA ASN A 112 -1.69 -4.35 5.59
C ASN A 112 -2.53 -5.52 5.04
N GLU A 113 -3.86 -5.48 5.19
CA GLU A 113 -4.74 -6.54 4.69
C GLU A 113 -4.68 -6.73 3.17
N TRP A 114 -4.28 -5.71 2.40
CA TRP A 114 -4.06 -5.84 0.94
C TRP A 114 -3.07 -6.97 0.63
N PHE A 115 -1.97 -7.04 1.36
CA PHE A 115 -0.91 -8.01 1.14
C PHE A 115 -1.34 -9.41 1.59
N ARG A 116 -2.08 -9.49 2.69
CA ARG A 116 -2.62 -10.77 3.19
C ARG A 116 -3.64 -11.34 2.22
N TYR A 117 -4.52 -10.49 1.70
CA TYR A 117 -5.47 -10.85 0.66
C TYR A 117 -4.75 -11.33 -0.60
N LYS A 118 -3.80 -10.55 -1.12
CA LYS A 118 -2.93 -10.93 -2.24
C LYS A 118 -2.33 -12.32 -2.06
N CYS A 119 -1.73 -12.59 -0.89
CA CYS A 119 -1.14 -13.90 -0.58
C CYS A 119 -2.16 -15.05 -0.59
N ARG A 120 -3.39 -14.84 -0.09
CA ARG A 120 -4.46 -15.84 -0.09
C ARG A 120 -5.03 -16.07 -1.49
N PHE A 121 -5.32 -14.99 -2.20
CA PHE A 121 -5.82 -14.98 -3.57
C PHE A 121 -4.93 -15.81 -4.50
N PHE A 122 -3.61 -15.56 -4.46
CA PHE A 122 -2.65 -16.32 -5.27
C PHE A 122 -2.30 -17.72 -4.73
N ALA A 123 -2.72 -18.08 -3.52
CA ALA A 123 -2.51 -19.42 -2.93
C ALA A 123 -3.58 -20.46 -3.33
N ASP A 124 -4.48 -20.12 -4.26
CA ASP A 124 -5.54 -20.99 -4.78
C ASP A 124 -6.71 -21.29 -3.81
N ASN A 125 -6.86 -20.52 -2.72
CA ASN A 125 -7.91 -20.74 -1.70
C ASN A 125 -9.08 -19.74 -1.71
N GLU A 126 -9.07 -18.71 -2.56
CA GLU A 126 -10.12 -17.67 -2.59
C GLU A 126 -10.84 -17.73 -3.96
N ARG A 127 -11.88 -18.56 -4.04
CA ARG A 127 -12.67 -18.77 -5.27
C ARG A 127 -13.80 -17.76 -5.45
N GLU A 128 -14.20 -17.12 -4.36
CA GLU A 128 -15.28 -16.14 -4.36
C GLU A 128 -14.67 -14.74 -4.47
N LEU A 129 -15.12 -14.00 -5.49
CA LEU A 129 -14.72 -12.61 -5.65
C LEU A 129 -15.46 -11.75 -4.62
N PRO A 130 -14.81 -10.70 -4.08
CA PRO A 130 -15.53 -9.73 -3.27
C PRO A 130 -16.66 -9.10 -4.09
N SER A 131 -17.66 -8.58 -3.39
CA SER A 131 -18.80 -7.90 -4.02
C SER A 131 -18.35 -6.77 -4.95
N GLY A 132 -19.05 -6.60 -6.07
CA GLY A 132 -18.75 -5.59 -7.09
C GLY A 132 -17.59 -5.92 -8.04
N TRP A 133 -16.94 -7.07 -7.89
CA TRP A 133 -15.83 -7.49 -8.76
C TRP A 133 -16.29 -8.43 -9.89
N THR A 134 -15.82 -8.16 -11.09
CA THR A 134 -16.01 -9.02 -12.27
C THR A 134 -14.66 -9.50 -12.79
N GLN A 135 -14.55 -10.80 -13.10
CA GLN A 135 -13.39 -11.40 -13.74
C GLN A 135 -13.55 -11.40 -15.26
N HIS A 136 -12.47 -11.09 -15.96
CA HIS A 136 -12.37 -11.13 -17.42
C HIS A 136 -11.18 -11.97 -17.83
N ASP A 137 -11.33 -12.79 -18.87
CA ASP A 137 -10.23 -13.58 -19.41
C ASP A 137 -9.33 -12.73 -20.32
N ILE A 138 -8.02 -12.98 -20.25
CA ILE A 138 -7.03 -12.37 -21.13
C ILE A 138 -6.94 -13.24 -22.38
N GLU A 139 -7.30 -12.69 -23.54
CA GLU A 139 -7.18 -13.41 -24.81
C GLU A 139 -5.72 -13.84 -25.06
N SER A 140 -5.57 -15.06 -25.59
CA SER A 140 -4.26 -15.65 -25.89
C SER A 140 -3.44 -14.84 -26.90
N SER A 141 -4.12 -14.08 -27.78
CA SER A 141 -3.54 -13.21 -28.81
C SER A 141 -2.94 -11.90 -28.28
N THR A 142 -3.41 -11.41 -27.13
CA THR A 142 -2.94 -10.16 -26.47
C THR A 142 -1.98 -10.42 -25.31
N ARG A 143 -1.57 -11.67 -25.14
CA ARG A 143 -0.63 -12.13 -24.11
C ARG A 143 0.78 -11.62 -24.38
N SER A 144 1.00 -10.34 -24.10
CA SER A 144 2.32 -9.71 -24.13
C SER A 144 3.21 -10.27 -23.02
N SER A 145 4.53 -10.08 -23.11
CA SER A 145 5.45 -10.50 -22.04
C SER A 145 5.15 -9.82 -20.68
N TRP A 146 4.35 -8.74 -20.67
CA TRP A 146 3.85 -8.07 -19.46
C TRP A 146 2.79 -8.87 -18.68
N THR A 147 2.26 -9.96 -19.24
CA THR A 147 1.39 -10.91 -18.51
C THR A 147 2.18 -11.83 -17.58
N GLU A 148 3.51 -11.85 -17.71
CA GLU A 148 4.44 -12.30 -16.67
C GLU A 148 4.76 -11.09 -15.80
N VAL A 149 3.91 -10.79 -14.82
CA VAL A 149 4.25 -9.81 -13.80
C VAL A 149 5.36 -10.44 -12.95
N ASP A 150 6.60 -10.00 -13.19
CA ASP A 150 7.75 -10.24 -12.33
C ASP A 150 7.49 -9.55 -10.99
N CYS A 151 6.65 -10.17 -10.16
CA CYS A 151 6.48 -9.80 -8.76
C CYS A 151 7.72 -10.31 -7.99
N TRP A 152 8.85 -9.65 -8.27
CA TRP A 152 10.17 -9.98 -7.75
C TRP A 152 10.05 -10.18 -6.23
N LYS A 153 10.19 -11.45 -5.81
CA LYS A 153 10.30 -12.00 -4.45
C LYS A 153 9.10 -12.73 -3.82
N CYS A 154 7.88 -12.75 -4.39
CA CYS A 154 6.75 -13.37 -3.67
C CYS A 154 6.07 -14.61 -4.27
N ARG A 155 6.39 -15.12 -5.49
CA ARG A 155 5.86 -16.42 -5.97
C ARG A 155 6.42 -16.87 -7.34
N PRO A 156 6.19 -18.14 -7.76
CA PRO A 156 6.61 -18.66 -9.05
C PRO A 156 5.82 -17.97 -10.17
N LYS A 157 6.37 -17.97 -11.38
CA LYS A 157 5.79 -17.42 -12.61
C LYS A 157 4.40 -17.99 -12.90
N LYS A 158 3.36 -17.51 -12.22
CA LYS A 158 1.98 -17.84 -12.53
C LYS A 158 1.55 -16.85 -13.60
N THR A 159 1.38 -17.36 -14.81
CA THR A 159 0.83 -16.58 -15.90
C THR A 159 -0.56 -16.13 -15.51
N LEU A 160 -0.76 -14.80 -15.41
CA LEU A 160 -2.07 -14.23 -15.16
C LEU A 160 -2.92 -14.49 -16.41
N ARG A 161 -4.01 -15.24 -16.23
CA ARG A 161 -4.95 -15.59 -17.31
C ARG A 161 -6.14 -14.65 -17.36
N SER A 162 -6.28 -13.80 -16.35
CA SER A 162 -7.47 -13.00 -16.11
C SER A 162 -7.08 -11.63 -15.58
N TYR A 163 -7.95 -10.65 -15.81
CA TYR A 163 -7.94 -9.36 -15.13
C TYR A 163 -9.30 -9.09 -14.51
N TYR A 164 -9.39 -8.08 -13.67
CA TYR A 164 -10.58 -7.79 -12.89
C TYR A 164 -10.99 -6.33 -13.03
N THR A 165 -12.28 -6.06 -12.95
CA THR A 165 -12.86 -4.70 -12.87
C THR A 165 -13.79 -4.61 -11.68
N HIS A 166 -13.97 -3.41 -11.16
CA HIS A 166 -14.91 -3.15 -10.05
C HIS A 166 -15.99 -2.15 -10.47
N ASP A 167 -17.23 -2.39 -10.08
CA ASP A 167 -18.39 -1.56 -10.47
C ASP A 167 -18.26 -0.09 -10.07
N SER A 168 -17.55 0.20 -8.96
CA SER A 168 -17.31 1.58 -8.50
C SER A 168 -16.15 2.30 -9.19
N ASP A 169 -15.32 1.59 -9.96
CA ASP A 169 -14.22 2.16 -10.74
C ASP A 169 -14.09 1.43 -12.08
N PRO A 170 -15.03 1.66 -13.02
CA PRO A 170 -15.03 1.00 -14.32
C PRO A 170 -13.88 1.47 -15.24
N CYS A 171 -13.13 2.50 -14.83
CA CYS A 171 -12.02 3.08 -15.59
C CYS A 171 -10.66 2.44 -15.28
N THR A 172 -10.63 1.47 -14.35
CA THR A 172 -9.42 0.82 -13.88
C THR A 172 -9.55 -0.70 -14.00
N GLU A 173 -8.53 -1.30 -14.60
CA GLU A 173 -8.33 -2.75 -14.65
C GLU A 173 -7.33 -3.17 -13.57
N PHE A 174 -7.56 -4.33 -12.99
CA PHE A 174 -6.79 -4.85 -11.87
C PHE A 174 -6.25 -6.25 -12.17
N TRP A 175 -5.07 -6.57 -11.65
CA TRP A 175 -4.49 -7.92 -11.73
C TRP A 175 -5.14 -8.90 -10.77
N TYR A 176 -5.66 -8.39 -9.65
CA TYR A 176 -6.41 -9.14 -8.66
C TYR A 176 -7.33 -8.18 -7.89
N PRO A 177 -8.46 -8.66 -7.34
CA PRO A 177 -9.38 -7.83 -6.59
C PRO A 177 -8.76 -7.29 -5.29
N ILE A 178 -9.22 -6.13 -4.83
CA ILE A 178 -8.95 -5.61 -3.49
C ILE A 178 -10.21 -5.80 -2.66
N PRO A 179 -10.10 -6.34 -1.43
CA PRO A 179 -11.25 -6.49 -0.56
C PRO A 179 -11.77 -5.13 -0.13
N THR A 180 -12.99 -4.79 -0.53
CA THR A 180 -13.71 -3.58 -0.12
C THR A 180 -14.81 -3.93 0.87
N THR A 181 -15.21 -2.98 1.70
CA THR A 181 -16.36 -3.13 2.59
C THR A 181 -17.64 -2.70 1.88
N ASP A 182 -18.63 -3.60 1.78
CA ASP A 182 -19.97 -3.28 1.27
C ASP A 182 -20.79 -2.36 2.19
N THR A 183 -20.27 -2.11 3.39
CA THR A 183 -20.97 -1.35 4.40
C THR A 183 -21.03 0.12 3.99
N CYS A 184 -22.24 0.62 3.77
CA CYS A 184 -22.56 2.05 3.63
C CYS A 184 -22.16 2.89 4.87
N GLN A 185 -21.65 2.24 5.92
CA GLN A 185 -21.04 2.89 7.08
C GLN A 185 -19.55 3.09 6.80
N ALA A 186 -19.16 4.34 6.57
CA ALA A 186 -17.76 4.71 6.51
C ALA A 186 -17.06 4.19 7.78
N PRO A 187 -15.97 3.41 7.67
CA PRO A 187 -15.27 2.91 8.84
C PRO A 187 -14.87 4.09 9.73
N THR A 188 -15.21 4.01 11.02
CA THR A 188 -14.93 5.07 11.98
C THR A 188 -13.43 5.36 11.95
N PRO A 189 -13.01 6.57 11.54
CA PRO A 189 -11.60 6.88 11.46
C PRO A 189 -11.00 6.76 12.86
N LEU A 190 -9.87 6.06 12.97
CA LEU A 190 -9.09 6.03 14.19
C LEU A 190 -8.40 7.39 14.34
N LEU A 191 -9.13 8.31 14.99
CA LEU A 191 -8.68 9.66 15.31
C LEU A 191 -7.86 9.70 16.61
N SER A 192 -7.86 8.59 17.37
CA SER A 192 -7.05 8.41 18.58
C SER A 192 -5.60 8.02 18.22
N GLY A 193 -4.67 8.17 19.16
CA GLY A 193 -3.27 7.82 18.96
C GLY A 193 -2.42 9.00 18.46
N ARG A 194 -1.43 9.39 19.26
CA ARG A 194 -0.43 10.42 18.95
C ARG A 194 0.92 9.82 18.57
N TYR A 195 1.22 8.65 19.12
CA TYR A 195 2.46 7.94 18.88
C TYR A 195 2.18 6.64 18.13
N LEU A 196 3.13 6.28 17.28
CA LEU A 196 3.16 5.01 16.58
C LEU A 196 4.29 4.18 17.18
N SER A 197 4.00 2.92 17.48
CA SER A 197 5.01 1.95 17.90
C SER A 197 4.83 0.68 17.08
N CYS A 198 5.90 -0.09 16.89
CA CYS A 198 5.85 -1.33 16.14
C CYS A 198 6.48 -2.49 16.91
N ARG A 199 6.07 -3.70 16.51
CA ARG A 199 6.73 -4.95 16.85
C ARG A 199 7.17 -5.60 15.54
N THR A 200 8.43 -6.03 15.46
CA THR A 200 8.98 -6.77 14.32
C THR A 200 9.77 -7.98 14.82
N GLN A 201 9.83 -9.05 14.03
CA GLN A 201 10.63 -10.24 14.33
C GLN A 201 12.07 -10.12 13.85
N SER A 202 12.34 -9.25 12.86
CA SER A 202 13.68 -9.05 12.31
C SER A 202 13.79 -7.66 11.67
N ALA A 203 15.00 -7.10 11.70
CA ALA A 203 15.33 -5.85 11.04
C ALA A 203 16.66 -6.04 10.29
N TRP A 204 16.67 -5.72 9.01
CA TRP A 204 17.86 -5.79 8.17
C TRP A 204 18.34 -4.37 7.95
N PHE A 205 19.53 -4.03 8.44
CA PHE A 205 20.15 -2.74 8.19
C PHE A 205 21.27 -2.94 7.18
N ARG A 206 21.09 -2.40 5.97
CA ARG A 206 22.18 -2.35 4.98
C ARG A 206 22.86 -0.99 5.13
N ARG A 207 24.12 -1.02 5.55
CA ARG A 207 24.99 0.15 5.50
C ARG A 207 25.64 0.16 4.12
N ASP A 208 25.23 1.08 3.26
CA ASP A 208 25.99 1.37 2.04
C ASP A 208 27.29 2.07 2.45
N LEU A 209 28.34 1.27 2.65
CA LEU A 209 29.70 1.73 2.58
C LEU A 209 29.92 2.01 1.08
N GLY A 210 30.22 3.25 0.71
CA GLY A 210 30.25 3.72 -0.69
C GLY A 210 31.33 3.10 -1.57
N GLU A 211 31.32 1.78 -1.72
CA GLU A 211 32.14 1.03 -2.65
C GLU A 211 31.22 0.39 -3.68
N THR A 212 31.37 0.83 -4.94
CA THR A 212 30.76 0.20 -6.11
C THR A 212 31.06 -1.31 -6.10
N PRO A 213 30.07 -2.20 -6.19
CA PRO A 213 30.35 -3.63 -6.22
C PRO A 213 30.94 -4.01 -7.59
N PRO A 214 32.05 -4.76 -7.65
CA PRO A 214 32.40 -5.47 -8.86
C PRO A 214 31.36 -6.59 -9.06
N TYR A 215 30.96 -6.78 -10.30
CA TYR A 215 30.09 -7.84 -10.79
C TYR A 215 30.23 -9.16 -10.00
N CYS A 216 29.23 -9.52 -9.21
CA CYS A 216 29.09 -10.88 -8.68
C CYS A 216 28.03 -11.60 -9.50
N ILE A 217 28.51 -12.38 -10.46
CA ILE A 217 27.82 -13.51 -11.06
C ILE A 217 27.48 -14.48 -9.92
N SER A 218 26.20 -14.71 -9.66
CA SER A 218 25.75 -15.87 -8.89
C SER A 218 24.86 -16.72 -9.78
N ASN A 219 25.41 -17.86 -10.21
CA ASN A 219 24.69 -18.96 -10.82
C ASN A 219 23.59 -19.50 -9.91
N PRO A 220 22.56 -20.16 -10.47
CA PRO A 220 21.41 -20.67 -9.74
C PRO A 220 21.69 -22.01 -9.04
N CYS A 221 20.71 -22.43 -8.23
CA CYS A 221 20.48 -23.73 -7.60
C CYS A 221 20.83 -23.81 -6.11
N LEU A 222 19.80 -23.83 -5.26
CA LEU A 222 19.22 -25.06 -4.69
C LEU A 222 17.72 -24.83 -4.40
#